data_AF-F0ZLU6-F1
#
_entry.id   AF-F0ZLU6-F1
#
_cell.length_a   1.000
_cell.length_b   1.000
_cell.length_c   1.000
_cell.angle_alpha   90.00
_cell.angle_beta   90.00
_cell.angle_gamma   90.00
#
_symmetry.space_group_name_H-M   'P 1'
#
loop_
_entity.id
_entity.type
_entity.pdbx_description
1 polymer ?
#
loop_
_entity_poly.entity_id
_entity_poly.type
_entity_poly.pdbx_seq_one_letter_code
_entity_poly.pdbx_strand_id
1 'polypeptide(L)'
;MKFKTYTSIQYGFSVDYPSKWAVKEHAAMFLASFVEDPTNEQSCSINITIQNLDVKMTQQQLLEVSIQQIQSINAQDIETGSCTIGKYKGDFLQYYAPEQRIKNKQCFFIKDSSVYIVSYTSSFKNFKSRIHYLDQCCESFKQFTPKGYKYAQFEAFTSTVKNVNNETVYYQYWTPKAWKTSKKEKEGNKQVQEYKDQANDLQLKVEFESLTQKGDETTTDKKHQNNRTHLIYTNSKHNCLFTIDFSFPKEDEETSSSWEPIFKRIVADSKIETSHLVSPIYDRFYNFIFRYYVNLPKSFELDNRSSNTTSMIFIDKEYPHYPVFNITMEDLGVAIPLEKYKEILLSFYTTSVQGARIINEENSRLDKYRALRINMDGRDPEIDKKCKVIIQCAVVKRTKGLLLNVRLPSEIFEEKIKKYFYMFYSLVFYKN
;
A
#
# COMPACT_ATOMS: atom_id res chain seq x y z
N MET A 1 -7.04 -34.16 -4.04
CA MET A 1 -6.02 -33.14 -4.33
C MET A 1 -5.56 -32.53 -3.02
N LYS A 2 -4.30 -32.08 -2.88
CA LYS A 2 -3.85 -31.38 -1.67
C LYS A 2 -4.12 -29.87 -1.80
N PHE A 3 -4.62 -29.26 -0.73
CA PHE A 3 -4.81 -27.82 -0.62
C PHE A 3 -3.79 -27.22 0.33
N LYS A 4 -3.50 -25.94 0.14
CA LYS A 4 -2.68 -25.12 1.04
C LYS A 4 -3.47 -23.87 1.39
N THR A 5 -3.33 -23.39 2.62
CA THR A 5 -3.94 -22.13 3.06
C THR A 5 -3.03 -20.96 2.66
N TYR A 6 -3.62 -19.96 2.01
CA TYR A 6 -3.06 -18.64 1.83
C TYR A 6 -3.64 -17.71 2.89
N THR A 7 -2.80 -16.89 3.52
CA THR A 7 -3.23 -15.93 4.55
C THR A 7 -2.70 -14.55 4.19
N SER A 8 -3.61 -13.59 4.04
CA SER A 8 -3.30 -12.19 3.81
C SER A 8 -3.57 -11.40 5.09
N ILE A 9 -2.52 -11.17 5.87
CA ILE A 9 -2.65 -10.52 7.18
C ILE A 9 -3.10 -9.05 7.01
N GLN A 10 -2.54 -8.35 6.02
CA GLN A 10 -2.82 -6.94 5.75
C GLN A 10 -4.25 -6.70 5.22
N TYR A 11 -4.92 -7.74 4.74
CA TYR A 11 -6.28 -7.67 4.21
C TYR A 11 -7.29 -8.44 5.05
N GLY A 12 -6.83 -9.13 6.10
CA GLY A 12 -7.72 -9.80 7.05
C GLY A 12 -8.46 -10.99 6.44
N PHE A 13 -7.81 -11.80 5.58
CA PHE A 13 -8.44 -13.01 5.07
C PHE A 13 -7.48 -14.19 4.92
N SER A 14 -8.04 -15.40 4.97
CA SER A 14 -7.36 -16.62 4.54
C SER A 14 -8.28 -17.49 3.71
N VAL A 15 -7.67 -18.32 2.87
CA VAL A 15 -8.39 -19.19 1.95
C VAL A 15 -7.53 -20.38 1.51
N ASP A 16 -8.15 -21.53 1.28
CA ASP A 16 -7.48 -22.69 0.71
C ASP A 16 -7.46 -22.62 -0.81
N TYR A 17 -6.32 -23.01 -1.37
CA TYR A 17 -6.10 -23.10 -2.81
C TYR A 17 -5.33 -24.37 -3.16
N PRO A 18 -5.40 -24.86 -4.40
CA PRO A 18 -4.65 -26.05 -4.81
C PRO A 18 -3.14 -25.87 -4.60
N SER A 19 -2.51 -26.77 -3.85
CA SER A 19 -1.16 -26.56 -3.32
C SER A 19 -0.04 -26.44 -4.38
N LYS A 20 -0.32 -26.86 -5.61
CA LYS A 20 0.62 -26.80 -6.75
C LYS A 20 0.48 -25.52 -7.57
N TRP A 21 -0.54 -24.71 -7.33
CA TRP A 21 -0.77 -23.48 -8.08
C TRP A 21 0.19 -22.39 -7.64
N ALA A 22 0.60 -21.55 -8.59
CA ALA A 22 1.39 -20.37 -8.32
C ALA A 22 0.51 -19.31 -7.63
N VAL A 23 1.07 -18.62 -6.65
CA VAL A 23 0.42 -17.47 -5.99
C VAL A 23 1.04 -16.19 -6.55
N LYS A 24 0.22 -15.30 -7.08
CA LYS A 24 0.60 -13.95 -7.49
C LYS A 24 -0.18 -12.94 -6.65
N GLU A 25 0.53 -12.08 -5.92
CA GLU A 25 -0.07 -11.04 -5.09
C GLU A 25 -0.07 -9.70 -5.83
N HIS A 26 -1.16 -8.95 -5.69
CA HIS A 26 -1.31 -7.61 -6.30
C HIS A 26 -1.18 -7.60 -7.83
N ALA A 27 -1.71 -8.65 -8.47
CA ALA A 27 -1.78 -8.79 -9.92
C ALA A 27 -3.01 -8.06 -10.47
N ALA A 28 -2.78 -7.00 -11.26
CA ALA A 28 -3.84 -6.12 -11.77
C ALA A 28 -4.77 -5.63 -10.63
N MET A 29 -6.06 -5.99 -10.67
CA MET A 29 -7.07 -5.64 -9.66
C MET A 29 -7.23 -6.70 -8.56
N PHE A 30 -6.43 -7.78 -8.58
CA PHE A 30 -6.54 -8.88 -7.65
C PHE A 30 -5.56 -8.73 -6.50
N LEU A 31 -6.04 -8.96 -5.28
CA LEU A 31 -5.18 -9.01 -4.09
C LEU A 31 -4.31 -10.26 -4.10
N ALA A 32 -4.93 -11.40 -4.44
CA ALA A 32 -4.27 -12.68 -4.63
C ALA A 32 -4.87 -13.37 -5.86
N SER A 33 -3.99 -13.95 -6.68
CA SER A 33 -4.34 -14.77 -7.82
C SER A 33 -3.62 -16.11 -7.69
N PHE A 34 -4.39 -17.19 -7.72
CA PHE A 34 -3.92 -18.56 -7.70
C PHE A 34 -4.04 -19.10 -9.13
N VAL A 35 -2.92 -19.41 -9.78
CA VAL A 35 -2.88 -19.81 -11.19
C VAL A 35 -2.29 -21.21 -11.31
N GLU A 36 -2.98 -22.11 -12.01
CA GLU A 36 -2.51 -23.50 -12.15
C GLU A 36 -1.16 -23.58 -12.90
N ASP A 37 -1.06 -22.89 -14.03
CA ASP A 37 0.16 -22.80 -14.82
C ASP A 37 0.37 -21.35 -15.25
N PRO A 38 1.33 -20.63 -14.62
CA PRO A 38 1.56 -19.22 -14.92
C PRO A 38 2.17 -18.96 -16.30
N THR A 39 2.59 -20.01 -17.03
CA THR A 39 3.13 -19.93 -18.39
C THR A 39 2.06 -20.09 -19.47
N ASN A 40 0.86 -20.52 -19.10
CA ASN A 40 -0.25 -20.74 -20.01
C ASN A 40 -1.39 -19.74 -19.73
N GLU A 41 -1.62 -18.81 -20.65
CA GLU A 41 -2.67 -17.78 -20.52
C GLU A 41 -4.10 -18.37 -20.46
N GLN A 42 -4.30 -19.60 -20.94
CA GLN A 42 -5.60 -20.31 -20.86
C GLN A 42 -5.74 -21.16 -19.60
N SER A 43 -4.74 -21.12 -18.72
CA SER A 43 -4.77 -21.84 -17.45
C SER A 43 -5.88 -21.31 -16.56
N CYS A 44 -6.45 -22.19 -15.73
CA CYS A 44 -7.46 -21.76 -14.78
C CYS A 44 -6.84 -20.94 -13.64
N SER A 45 -7.58 -19.93 -13.20
CA SER A 45 -7.19 -19.11 -12.05
C SER A 45 -8.34 -18.93 -11.08
N ILE A 46 -8.00 -18.78 -9.81
CA ILE A 46 -8.88 -18.27 -8.77
C ILE A 46 -8.32 -16.93 -8.32
N ASN A 47 -9.15 -15.89 -8.28
CA ASN A 47 -8.71 -14.55 -7.90
C ASN A 47 -9.55 -14.01 -6.75
N ILE A 48 -8.88 -13.33 -5.82
CA ILE A 48 -9.49 -12.67 -4.67
C ILE A 48 -9.37 -11.17 -4.86
N THR A 49 -10.52 -10.48 -4.78
CA THR A 49 -10.59 -9.02 -4.79
C THR A 49 -11.37 -8.55 -3.58
N ILE A 50 -10.89 -7.49 -2.94
CA ILE A 50 -11.65 -6.73 -1.94
C ILE A 50 -11.72 -5.29 -2.42
N GLN A 51 -12.93 -4.76 -2.60
CA GLN A 51 -13.16 -3.40 -3.06
C GLN A 51 -13.92 -2.62 -1.99
N ASN A 52 -13.54 -1.37 -1.76
CA ASN A 52 -14.34 -0.48 -0.92
C ASN A 52 -15.49 0.09 -1.76
N LEU A 53 -16.66 0.19 -1.16
CA LEU A 53 -17.84 0.78 -1.76
C LEU A 53 -17.91 2.25 -1.34
N ASP A 54 -17.73 3.15 -2.32
CA ASP A 54 -17.87 4.60 -2.09
C ASP A 54 -19.31 4.98 -1.74
N VAL A 55 -20.27 4.19 -2.21
CA VAL A 55 -21.70 4.35 -1.97
C VAL A 55 -22.23 3.09 -1.31
N LYS A 56 -23.04 3.25 -0.25
CA LYS A 56 -23.75 2.14 0.37
C LYS A 56 -24.69 1.50 -0.67
N MET A 57 -24.34 0.31 -1.13
CA MET A 57 -25.17 -0.50 -2.02
C MET A 57 -25.55 -1.82 -1.35
N THR A 58 -26.73 -2.31 -1.70
CA THR A 58 -27.20 -3.65 -1.34
C THR A 58 -26.55 -4.69 -2.25
N GLN A 59 -26.60 -5.96 -1.83
CA GLN A 59 -26.06 -7.07 -2.61
C GLN A 59 -26.75 -7.21 -3.98
N GLN A 60 -28.07 -6.99 -4.01
CA GLN A 60 -28.87 -6.98 -5.23
C GLN A 60 -28.43 -5.86 -6.20
N GLN A 61 -28.23 -4.64 -5.69
CA GLN A 61 -27.73 -3.53 -6.51
C GLN A 61 -26.33 -3.80 -7.08
N LEU A 62 -25.45 -4.42 -6.28
CA LEU A 62 -24.13 -4.82 -6.75
C LEU A 62 -24.22 -5.88 -7.87
N LEU A 63 -25.10 -6.86 -7.74
CA LEU A 63 -25.35 -7.87 -8.77
C LEU A 63 -25.85 -7.22 -10.06
N GLU A 64 -26.81 -6.30 -9.97
CA GLU A 64 -27.34 -5.56 -11.13
C GLU A 64 -26.26 -4.75 -11.85
N VAL A 65 -25.42 -4.02 -11.11
CA VAL A 65 -24.28 -3.27 -11.67
C VAL A 65 -23.28 -4.23 -12.31
N SER A 66 -23.01 -5.37 -11.68
CA SER A 66 -22.08 -6.38 -12.21
C SER A 66 -22.59 -7.00 -13.51
N ILE A 67 -23.90 -7.27 -13.61
CA ILE A 67 -24.55 -7.74 -14.86
C ILE A 67 -24.39 -6.69 -15.96
N GLN A 68 -24.67 -5.41 -15.68
CA GLN A 68 -24.51 -4.32 -16.66
C GLN A 68 -23.06 -4.21 -17.15
N GLN A 69 -22.08 -4.35 -16.24
CA GLN A 69 -20.67 -4.33 -16.59
C GLN A 69 -20.28 -5.48 -17.52
N ILE A 70 -20.71 -6.72 -17.25
CA ILE A 70 -20.37 -7.86 -18.11
C ILE A 70 -21.13 -7.84 -19.44
N GLN A 71 -22.33 -7.24 -19.48
CA GLN A 71 -23.05 -7.05 -20.74
C GLN A 71 -22.30 -6.12 -21.69
N SER A 72 -21.55 -5.13 -21.17
CA SER A 72 -20.73 -4.23 -21.98
C SER A 72 -19.58 -4.93 -22.73
N ILE A 73 -19.17 -6.12 -22.29
CA ILE A 73 -18.16 -6.96 -22.95
C ILE A 73 -18.78 -8.11 -23.76
N ASN A 74 -20.07 -8.00 -24.14
CA ASN A 74 -20.81 -9.01 -24.88
C ASN A 74 -20.82 -10.40 -24.22
N ALA A 75 -20.90 -10.45 -22.88
CA ALA A 75 -21.00 -11.71 -22.16
C ALA A 75 -22.29 -12.48 -22.49
N GLN A 76 -22.18 -13.80 -22.56
CA GLN A 76 -23.25 -14.76 -22.86
C GLN A 76 -23.46 -15.73 -21.69
N ASP A 77 -24.51 -16.54 -21.74
CA ASP A 77 -24.83 -17.57 -20.75
C ASP A 77 -24.78 -17.05 -19.30
N ILE A 78 -25.39 -15.89 -19.08
CA ILE A 78 -25.40 -15.21 -17.79
C ILE A 78 -26.32 -15.98 -16.82
N GLU A 79 -25.73 -16.56 -15.79
CA GLU A 79 -26.41 -17.25 -14.70
C GLU A 79 -26.16 -16.51 -13.39
N THR A 80 -27.18 -16.41 -12.55
CA THR A 80 -27.08 -15.80 -11.23
C THR A 80 -27.76 -16.66 -10.18
N GLY A 81 -27.41 -16.45 -8.93
CA GLY A 81 -28.07 -17.10 -7.81
C GLY A 81 -27.33 -16.82 -6.51
N SER A 82 -27.74 -17.48 -5.43
CA SER A 82 -27.11 -17.31 -4.13
C SER A 82 -25.99 -18.33 -3.90
N CYS A 83 -24.98 -17.94 -3.13
CA CYS A 83 -23.87 -18.80 -2.71
C CYS A 83 -23.47 -18.53 -1.26
N THR A 84 -22.49 -19.29 -0.77
CA THR A 84 -21.86 -19.06 0.54
C THR A 84 -20.35 -18.91 0.36
N ILE A 85 -19.76 -17.91 1.01
CA ILE A 85 -18.31 -17.71 1.09
C ILE A 85 -17.94 -17.70 2.57
N GLY A 86 -17.33 -18.79 3.03
CA GLY A 86 -17.06 -19.05 4.44
C GLY A 86 -18.36 -19.12 5.22
N LYS A 87 -18.54 -18.18 6.15
CA LYS A 87 -19.78 -18.01 6.92
C LYS A 87 -20.76 -16.99 6.33
N TYR A 88 -20.39 -16.34 5.22
CA TYR A 88 -21.15 -15.23 4.65
C TYR A 88 -22.07 -15.71 3.54
N LYS A 89 -23.32 -15.25 3.58
CA LYS A 89 -24.24 -15.40 2.45
C LYS A 89 -23.84 -14.39 1.37
N GLY A 90 -23.77 -14.86 0.14
CA GLY A 90 -23.39 -14.07 -1.02
C GLY A 90 -24.26 -14.41 -2.22
N ASP A 91 -23.97 -13.76 -3.34
CA ASP A 91 -24.52 -14.11 -4.64
C ASP A 91 -23.39 -14.51 -5.58
N PHE A 92 -23.74 -15.24 -6.62
CA PHE A 92 -22.83 -15.54 -7.70
C PHE A 92 -23.35 -15.02 -9.03
N LEU A 93 -22.40 -14.70 -9.90
CA LEU A 93 -22.59 -14.36 -11.29
C LEU A 93 -21.66 -15.25 -12.12
N GLN A 94 -22.23 -16.01 -13.05
CA GLN A 94 -21.48 -16.84 -13.99
C GLN A 94 -21.79 -16.40 -15.42
N TYR A 95 -20.78 -16.36 -16.27
CA TYR A 95 -20.95 -15.96 -17.67
C TYR A 95 -19.84 -16.52 -18.56
N TYR A 96 -20.09 -16.57 -19.86
CA TYR A 96 -19.11 -16.85 -20.90
C TYR A 96 -18.73 -15.55 -21.61
N ALA A 97 -17.43 -15.34 -21.83
CA ALA A 97 -16.90 -14.18 -22.56
C ALA A 97 -16.36 -14.66 -23.92
N PRO A 98 -17.12 -14.47 -25.02
CA PRO A 98 -16.82 -15.11 -26.31
C PRO A 98 -15.49 -14.71 -26.94
N GLU A 99 -15.12 -13.44 -26.82
CA GLU A 99 -13.89 -12.90 -27.42
C GLU A 99 -12.64 -13.52 -26.79
N GLN A 100 -12.64 -13.67 -25.47
CA GLN A 100 -11.55 -14.27 -24.71
C GLN A 100 -11.66 -15.82 -24.64
N ARG A 101 -12.80 -16.39 -25.03
CA ARG A 101 -13.11 -17.83 -24.96
C ARG A 101 -12.97 -18.43 -23.56
N ILE A 102 -13.32 -17.64 -22.55
CA ILE A 102 -13.26 -18.03 -21.13
C ILE A 102 -14.65 -18.06 -20.51
N LYS A 103 -14.82 -18.93 -19.53
CA LYS A 103 -16.00 -18.94 -18.64
C LYS A 103 -15.57 -18.48 -17.26
N ASN A 104 -16.37 -17.60 -16.67
CA ASN A 104 -16.12 -16.98 -15.38
C ASN A 104 -17.26 -17.33 -14.42
N LYS A 105 -16.93 -17.55 -13.15
CA LYS A 105 -17.88 -17.52 -12.04
C LYS A 105 -17.30 -16.68 -10.92
N GLN A 106 -18.06 -15.67 -10.50
CA GLN A 106 -17.70 -14.77 -9.41
C GLN A 106 -18.70 -15.00 -8.29
N CYS A 107 -18.20 -15.34 -7.10
CA CYS A 107 -18.99 -15.36 -5.89
C CYS A 107 -18.63 -14.09 -5.10
N PHE A 108 -19.61 -13.37 -4.57
CA PHE A 108 -19.35 -12.16 -3.81
C PHE A 108 -20.32 -11.91 -2.66
N PHE A 109 -19.85 -11.18 -1.65
CA PHE A 109 -20.66 -10.70 -0.53
C PHE A 109 -20.21 -9.29 -0.09
N ILE A 110 -21.10 -8.57 0.59
CA ILE A 110 -20.81 -7.23 1.14
C ILE A 110 -20.64 -7.33 2.66
N LYS A 111 -19.56 -6.76 3.18
CA LYS A 111 -19.31 -6.64 4.63
C LYS A 111 -18.57 -5.34 4.93
N ASP A 112 -19.10 -4.56 5.87
CA ASP A 112 -18.48 -3.33 6.40
C ASP A 112 -18.08 -2.32 5.30
N SER A 113 -18.98 -2.11 4.33
CA SER A 113 -18.76 -1.25 3.14
C SER A 113 -17.67 -1.74 2.18
N SER A 114 -17.27 -3.02 2.26
CA SER A 114 -16.40 -3.65 1.28
C SER A 114 -17.11 -4.82 0.57
N VAL A 115 -16.84 -4.99 -0.72
CA VAL A 115 -17.19 -6.17 -1.51
C VAL A 115 -16.04 -7.15 -1.49
N TYR A 116 -16.32 -8.39 -1.15
CA TYR A 116 -15.38 -9.51 -1.23
C TYR A 116 -15.77 -10.36 -2.43
N ILE A 117 -14.87 -10.54 -3.38
CA ILE A 117 -15.10 -11.29 -4.61
C ILE A 117 -14.08 -12.43 -4.69
N VAL A 118 -14.58 -13.65 -4.82
CA VAL A 118 -13.81 -14.85 -5.15
C VAL A 118 -14.24 -15.27 -6.56
N SER A 119 -13.35 -15.11 -7.53
CA SER A 119 -13.64 -15.42 -8.93
C SER A 119 -12.85 -16.61 -9.42
N TYR A 120 -13.45 -17.39 -10.30
CA TYR A 120 -12.82 -18.46 -11.05
C TYR A 120 -12.93 -18.18 -12.54
N THR A 121 -11.79 -18.26 -13.23
CA THR A 121 -11.71 -18.08 -14.68
C THR A 121 -11.04 -19.30 -15.28
N SER A 122 -11.63 -19.87 -16.33
CA SER A 122 -11.00 -20.95 -17.10
C SER A 122 -11.48 -20.99 -18.54
N SER A 123 -10.80 -21.76 -19.39
CA SER A 123 -11.36 -22.16 -20.68
C SER A 123 -12.70 -22.91 -20.50
N PHE A 124 -13.58 -22.81 -21.51
CA PHE A 124 -14.88 -23.47 -21.49
C PHE A 124 -14.78 -24.99 -21.25
N LYS A 125 -13.78 -25.64 -21.85
CA LYS A 125 -13.54 -27.10 -21.73
C LYS A 125 -13.20 -27.52 -20.29
N ASN A 126 -12.43 -26.69 -19.58
CA ASN A 126 -11.92 -27.01 -18.25
C ASN A 126 -12.88 -26.58 -17.13
N PHE A 127 -13.85 -25.72 -17.43
CA PHE A 127 -14.66 -25.06 -16.42
C PHE A 127 -15.42 -26.06 -15.55
N LYS A 128 -16.22 -26.94 -16.16
CA LYS A 128 -17.07 -27.89 -15.40
C LYS A 128 -16.26 -28.89 -14.57
N SER A 129 -15.12 -29.35 -15.07
CA SER A 129 -14.30 -30.35 -14.38
C SER A 129 -13.50 -29.75 -13.20
N ARG A 130 -13.34 -28.43 -13.15
CA ARG A 130 -12.45 -27.75 -12.20
C ARG A 130 -13.11 -26.67 -11.33
N ILE A 131 -14.41 -26.41 -11.53
CA ILE A 131 -15.14 -25.43 -10.74
C ILE A 131 -15.15 -25.75 -9.24
N HIS A 132 -15.00 -27.02 -8.87
CA HIS A 132 -14.90 -27.44 -7.47
C HIS A 132 -13.72 -26.81 -6.70
N TYR A 133 -12.69 -26.31 -7.40
CA TYR A 133 -11.63 -25.53 -6.75
C TYR A 133 -12.14 -24.18 -6.23
N LEU A 134 -13.08 -23.54 -6.94
CA LEU A 134 -13.76 -22.35 -6.46
C LEU A 134 -14.60 -22.67 -5.23
N ASP A 135 -15.32 -23.79 -5.25
CA ASP A 135 -16.18 -24.20 -4.13
C ASP A 135 -15.34 -24.41 -2.86
N GLN A 136 -14.22 -25.13 -2.93
CA GLN A 136 -13.28 -25.26 -1.80
C GLN A 136 -12.72 -23.91 -1.34
N CYS A 137 -12.39 -23.02 -2.27
CA CYS A 137 -11.90 -21.68 -1.97
C CYS A 137 -12.98 -20.86 -1.24
N CYS A 138 -14.22 -20.92 -1.70
CA CYS A 138 -15.34 -20.25 -1.03
C CYS A 138 -15.61 -20.86 0.35
N GLU A 139 -15.64 -22.18 0.49
CA GLU A 139 -15.89 -22.87 1.76
C GLU A 139 -14.84 -22.58 2.83
N SER A 140 -13.56 -22.54 2.43
CA SER A 140 -12.43 -22.30 3.32
C SER A 140 -12.20 -20.82 3.65
N PHE A 141 -12.90 -19.90 2.99
CA PHE A 141 -12.70 -18.46 3.18
C PHE A 141 -12.98 -18.04 4.62
N LYS A 142 -11.98 -17.44 5.26
CA LYS A 142 -12.10 -16.88 6.61
C LYS A 142 -11.71 -15.42 6.58
N GLN A 143 -12.59 -14.57 7.06
CA GLN A 143 -12.28 -13.17 7.33
C GLN A 143 -11.91 -12.98 8.79
N PHE A 144 -10.87 -12.20 9.04
CA PHE A 144 -10.41 -11.78 10.36
C PHE A 144 -10.02 -10.30 10.32
N THR A 145 -9.80 -9.68 11.48
CA THR A 145 -9.38 -8.27 11.53
C THR A 145 -8.00 -8.12 10.88
N PRO A 146 -7.84 -7.26 9.85
CA PRO A 146 -6.54 -7.01 9.25
C PRO A 146 -5.51 -6.59 10.30
N LYS A 147 -4.28 -7.10 10.20
CA LYS A 147 -3.16 -6.69 11.04
C LYS A 147 -2.01 -6.15 10.19
N GLY A 148 -1.21 -5.26 10.75
CA GLY A 148 -0.17 -4.50 10.03
C GLY A 148 -0.71 -3.29 9.27
N TYR A 149 0.20 -2.39 8.88
CA TYR A 149 -0.12 -1.30 7.95
C TYR A 149 0.11 -1.74 6.51
N LYS A 150 -0.85 -1.45 5.62
CA LYS A 150 -0.61 -1.48 4.17
C LYS A 150 0.34 -0.35 3.77
N TYR A 151 0.09 0.80 4.36
CA TYR A 151 0.83 2.04 4.21
C TYR A 151 0.60 2.91 5.44
N ALA A 152 1.49 3.87 5.67
CA ALA A 152 1.26 4.93 6.65
C ALA A 152 2.13 6.15 6.33
N GLN A 153 1.60 7.33 6.63
CA GLN A 153 2.34 8.59 6.60
C GLN A 153 2.93 8.87 7.98
N PHE A 154 4.23 9.10 8.02
CA PHE A 154 5.02 9.33 9.22
C PHE A 154 5.43 10.79 9.29
N GLU A 155 5.37 11.34 10.49
CA GLU A 155 5.95 12.64 10.83
C GLU A 155 7.23 12.46 11.65
N ALA A 156 8.16 13.38 11.47
CA ALA A 156 9.39 13.42 12.25
C ALA A 156 9.17 14.16 13.57
N PHE A 157 9.69 13.59 14.65
CA PHE A 157 9.93 14.29 15.90
C PHE A 157 11.42 14.59 16.01
N THR A 158 11.79 15.85 16.23
CA THR A 158 13.17 16.29 16.42
C THR A 158 13.25 17.07 17.72
N SER A 159 14.21 16.72 18.58
CA SER A 159 14.38 17.37 19.89
C SER A 159 15.84 17.30 20.33
N THR A 160 16.12 17.91 21.48
CA THR A 160 17.45 18.01 22.06
C THR A 160 17.45 17.72 23.55
N VAL A 161 18.62 17.38 24.03
CA VAL A 161 18.90 17.08 25.44
C VAL A 161 20.34 17.46 25.75
N LYS A 162 20.61 17.76 27.01
CA LYS A 162 21.96 17.98 27.52
C LYS A 162 22.46 16.67 28.12
N ASN A 163 23.61 16.19 27.64
CA ASN A 163 24.26 15.03 28.25
C ASN A 163 24.95 15.44 29.57
N VAL A 164 25.57 14.48 30.26
CA VAL A 164 26.28 14.72 31.53
C VAL A 164 27.46 15.70 31.41
N ASN A 165 27.98 15.91 30.20
CA ASN A 165 29.05 16.88 29.91
C ASN A 165 28.49 18.26 29.52
N ASN A 166 27.18 18.49 29.63
CA ASN A 166 26.48 19.68 29.16
C ASN A 166 26.57 19.93 27.63
N GLU A 167 26.94 18.90 26.85
CA GLU A 167 26.91 18.93 25.40
C GLU A 167 25.46 18.74 24.92
N THR A 168 25.08 19.45 23.86
CA THR A 168 23.76 19.27 23.25
C THR A 168 23.78 18.05 22.34
N VAL A 169 22.93 17.07 22.63
CA VAL A 169 22.67 15.93 21.75
C VAL A 169 21.31 16.12 21.09
N TYR A 170 21.28 15.96 19.77
CA TYR A 170 20.08 16.03 18.95
C TYR A 170 19.61 14.61 18.67
N TYR A 171 18.31 14.39 18.77
CA TYR A 171 17.70 13.13 18.38
C TYR A 171 16.49 13.36 17.49
N GLN A 172 16.31 12.43 16.55
CA GLN A 172 15.18 12.42 15.63
C GLN A 172 14.64 11.01 15.51
N TYR A 173 13.32 10.86 15.48
CA TYR A 173 12.64 9.62 15.12
C TYR A 173 11.35 9.93 14.35
N TRP A 174 10.73 8.90 13.79
CA TRP A 174 9.54 9.05 12.96
C TRP A 174 8.39 8.21 13.51
N THR A 175 7.19 8.77 13.52
CA THR A 175 5.98 8.09 14.02
C THR A 175 4.82 8.23 13.03
N PRO A 176 3.93 7.23 12.90
CA PRO A 176 2.71 7.38 12.11
C PRO A 176 1.87 8.58 12.57
N LYS A 177 1.46 9.46 11.65
CA LYS A 177 0.64 10.65 11.95
C LYS A 177 -0.71 10.33 12.58
N ALA A 178 -1.23 9.13 12.33
CA ALA A 178 -2.47 8.66 12.92
C ALA A 178 -2.35 8.37 14.43
N TRP A 179 -1.14 8.23 14.96
CA TRP A 179 -0.92 7.91 16.36
C TRP A 179 -1.02 9.17 17.22
N LYS A 180 -1.79 9.07 18.30
CA LYS A 180 -1.96 10.18 19.23
C LYS A 180 -0.87 10.12 20.30
N THR A 181 -0.26 11.27 20.59
CA THR A 181 0.57 11.41 21.78
C THR A 181 -0.32 11.20 23.00
N SER A 182 0.01 10.23 23.83
CA SER A 182 -0.72 9.92 25.07
C SER A 182 -0.04 10.50 26.31
N LYS A 183 1.28 10.68 26.27
CA LYS A 183 2.07 11.13 27.42
C LYS A 183 3.36 11.81 26.95
N LYS A 184 3.73 12.91 27.63
CA LYS A 184 5.02 13.60 27.50
C LYS A 184 5.50 13.94 28.90
N GLU A 185 6.58 13.31 29.32
CA GLU A 185 7.18 13.54 30.63
C GLU A 185 8.66 13.90 30.50
N LYS A 186 9.10 14.79 31.38
CA LYS A 186 10.51 15.13 31.55
C LYS A 186 10.80 15.09 33.04
N GLU A 187 11.60 14.12 33.45
CA GLU A 187 11.98 13.89 34.85
C GLU A 187 13.51 13.89 34.94
N GLY A 188 14.07 14.98 35.46
CA GLY A 188 15.53 15.17 35.53
C GLY A 188 16.20 15.04 34.15
N ASN A 189 17.03 14.02 34.01
CA ASN A 189 17.79 13.71 32.80
C ASN A 189 17.06 12.77 31.82
N LYS A 190 15.82 12.38 32.16
CA LYS A 190 15.00 11.46 31.36
C LYS A 190 13.88 12.21 30.65
N GLN A 191 13.73 11.95 29.36
CA GLN A 191 12.59 12.39 28.55
C GLN A 191 11.84 11.15 28.06
N VAL A 192 10.52 11.14 28.22
CA VAL A 192 9.65 10.04 27.81
C VAL A 192 8.52 10.57 26.95
N GLN A 193 8.30 9.93 25.82
CA GLN A 193 7.16 10.21 24.95
C GLN A 193 6.44 8.92 24.57
N GLU A 194 5.13 8.89 24.75
CA GLU A 194 4.30 7.73 24.47
C GLU A 194 3.24 8.04 23.40
N TYR A 195 3.11 7.14 22.45
CA TYR A 195 2.14 7.18 21.36
C TYR A 195 1.25 5.95 21.41
N LYS A 196 -0.03 6.11 21.03
CA LYS A 196 -0.99 5.00 20.95
C LYS A 196 -1.76 5.00 19.63
N ASP A 197 -1.93 3.81 19.07
CA ASP A 197 -2.95 3.50 18.07
C ASP A 197 -4.11 2.77 18.74
N GLN A 198 -5.24 3.46 18.90
CA GLN A 198 -6.43 2.87 19.52
C GLN A 198 -7.06 1.78 18.64
N ALA A 199 -6.98 1.90 17.31
CA ALA A 199 -7.66 0.98 16.41
C ALA A 199 -7.01 -0.41 16.42
N ASN A 200 -5.69 -0.47 16.60
CA ASN A 200 -4.89 -1.69 16.56
C ASN A 200 -4.26 -2.06 17.91
N ASP A 201 -4.59 -1.32 18.97
CA ASP A 201 -3.98 -1.43 20.31
C ASP A 201 -2.43 -1.47 20.26
N LEU A 202 -1.83 -0.55 19.50
CA LEU A 202 -0.37 -0.42 19.41
C LEU A 202 0.12 0.68 20.34
N GLN A 203 1.31 0.49 20.90
CA GLN A 203 1.95 1.49 21.74
C GLN A 203 3.41 1.65 21.33
N LEU A 204 3.87 2.89 21.32
CA LEU A 204 5.27 3.22 21.11
C LEU A 204 5.72 4.15 22.22
N LYS A 205 6.74 3.72 22.94
CA LYS A 205 7.39 4.50 23.98
C LYS A 205 8.79 4.82 23.52
N VAL A 206 9.11 6.11 23.48
CA VAL A 206 10.44 6.61 23.16
C VAL A 206 11.00 7.25 24.42
N GLU A 207 12.12 6.73 24.89
CA GLU A 207 12.83 7.23 26.06
C GLU A 207 14.21 7.74 25.65
N PHE A 208 14.61 8.82 26.30
CA PHE A 208 15.96 9.37 26.21
C PHE A 208 16.48 9.64 27.62
N GLU A 209 17.68 9.16 27.94
CA GLU A 209 18.30 9.33 29.26
C GLU A 209 19.79 9.67 29.13
N SER A 210 20.27 10.66 29.88
CA SER A 210 21.72 10.96 29.94
C SER A 210 22.44 9.98 30.86
N LEU A 211 23.47 9.31 30.35
CA LEU A 211 24.27 8.31 31.06
C LEU A 211 25.56 8.91 31.65
N THR A 212 26.00 8.41 32.80
CA THR A 212 27.27 8.81 33.45
C THR A 212 28.49 8.10 32.89
N GLN A 213 28.32 6.95 32.23
CA GLN A 213 29.41 6.13 31.70
C GLN A 213 29.34 6.00 30.17
N LYS A 214 30.52 5.90 29.55
CA LYS A 214 30.68 5.68 28.11
C LYS A 214 30.49 4.21 27.76
N GLY A 215 29.55 3.94 26.85
CA GLY A 215 29.45 2.68 26.12
C GLY A 215 28.67 2.96 24.85
N ASP A 216 29.32 2.80 23.69
CA ASP A 216 28.61 2.83 22.41
C ASP A 216 28.09 1.41 22.17
N GLU A 217 26.80 1.21 22.34
CA GLU A 217 26.16 -0.09 22.20
C GLU A 217 24.82 0.06 21.49
N THR A 218 24.54 -0.84 20.56
CA THR A 218 23.23 -0.90 19.91
C THR A 218 22.68 -2.30 20.05
N THR A 219 21.50 -2.43 20.65
CA THR A 219 20.84 -3.72 20.86
C THR A 219 19.42 -3.69 20.32
N THR A 220 18.93 -4.86 19.94
CA THR A 220 17.53 -5.09 19.60
C THR A 220 17.08 -6.35 20.32
N ASP A 221 15.97 -6.26 21.04
CA ASP A 221 15.44 -7.33 21.86
C ASP A 221 13.95 -7.54 21.58
N LYS A 222 13.47 -8.76 21.75
CA LYS A 222 12.05 -9.14 21.62
C LYS A 222 11.63 -9.85 22.90
N LYS A 223 10.68 -9.24 23.63
CA LYS A 223 10.16 -9.77 24.90
C LYS A 223 8.66 -9.96 24.86
N HIS A 224 8.16 -10.88 25.67
CA HIS A 224 6.73 -11.08 25.88
C HIS A 224 6.40 -10.77 27.34
N GLN A 225 5.55 -9.77 27.57
CA GLN A 225 5.17 -9.32 28.90
C GLN A 225 3.73 -8.79 28.88
N ASN A 226 2.96 -9.04 29.94
CA ASN A 226 1.59 -8.50 30.11
C ASN A 226 0.67 -8.73 28.90
N ASN A 227 0.73 -9.93 28.30
CA ASN A 227 -0.01 -10.29 27.09
C ASN A 227 0.29 -9.42 25.84
N ARG A 228 1.47 -8.81 25.81
CA ARG A 228 1.98 -8.02 24.68
C ARG A 228 3.34 -8.55 24.24
N THR A 229 3.63 -8.36 22.96
CA THR A 229 4.97 -8.51 22.41
C THR A 229 5.61 -7.13 22.35
N HIS A 230 6.82 -7.02 22.86
CA HIS A 230 7.65 -5.82 22.84
C HIS A 230 8.83 -6.03 21.90
N LEU A 231 9.02 -5.09 20.98
CA LEU A 231 10.23 -4.94 20.18
C LEU A 231 10.97 -3.72 20.70
N ILE A 232 12.14 -3.95 21.27
CA ILE A 232 12.91 -2.92 21.98
C ILE A 232 14.18 -2.67 21.19
N TYR A 233 14.42 -1.41 20.84
CA TYR A 233 15.67 -0.95 20.26
C TYR A 233 16.33 -0.01 21.25
N THR A 234 17.61 -0.23 21.53
CA THR A 234 18.39 0.61 22.41
C THR A 234 19.66 1.04 21.69
N ASN A 235 19.96 2.33 21.73
CA ASN A 235 21.17 2.91 21.17
C ASN A 235 21.81 3.83 22.21
N SER A 236 22.93 3.39 22.76
CA SER A 236 23.78 4.17 23.62
C SER A 236 24.83 4.87 22.77
N LYS A 237 24.82 6.21 22.77
CA LYS A 237 25.80 7.03 22.03
C LYS A 237 25.93 8.40 22.69
N HIS A 238 27.12 8.99 22.69
CA HIS A 238 27.36 10.36 23.20
C HIS A 238 26.90 10.56 24.67
N ASN A 239 27.14 9.55 25.52
CA ASN A 239 26.69 9.53 26.93
C ASN A 239 25.17 9.68 27.08
N CYS A 240 24.43 9.11 26.13
CA CYS A 240 22.97 9.10 26.13
C CYS A 240 22.47 7.71 25.77
N LEU A 241 21.37 7.30 26.40
CA LEU A 241 20.61 6.10 26.10
C LEU A 241 19.33 6.51 25.38
N PHE A 242 19.17 6.04 24.15
CA PHE A 242 17.95 6.21 23.39
C PHE A 242 17.25 4.86 23.25
N THR A 243 16.02 4.77 23.73
CA THR A 243 15.24 3.53 23.72
C THR A 243 13.94 3.74 22.98
N ILE A 244 13.64 2.83 22.06
CA ILE A 244 12.35 2.71 21.39
C ILE A 244 11.75 1.37 21.81
N ASP A 245 10.67 1.39 22.57
CA ASP A 245 9.87 0.23 22.93
C ASP A 245 8.54 0.27 22.17
N PHE A 246 8.42 -0.60 21.17
CA PHE A 246 7.21 -0.78 20.40
C PHE A 246 6.49 -2.04 20.85
N SER A 247 5.27 -1.89 21.37
CA SER A 247 4.47 -3.01 21.86
C SER A 247 3.15 -3.16 21.14
N PHE A 248 2.75 -4.40 20.94
CA PHE A 248 1.49 -4.80 20.30
C PHE A 248 0.89 -6.02 21.00
N PRO A 249 -0.41 -6.30 20.85
CA PRO A 249 -1.05 -7.45 21.47
C PRO A 249 -0.30 -8.74 21.11
N LYS A 250 -0.18 -9.67 22.05
CA LYS A 250 0.45 -10.97 21.77
C LYS A 250 -0.33 -11.64 20.64
N GLU A 251 0.35 -11.80 19.52
CA GLU A 251 -0.19 -12.47 18.34
C GLU A 251 -0.06 -13.99 18.52
N ASP A 252 -1.07 -14.73 18.07
CA ASP A 252 -0.92 -16.17 17.83
C ASP A 252 0.27 -16.39 16.89
N GLU A 253 0.98 -17.52 17.02
CA GLU A 253 2.21 -17.81 16.26
C GLU A 253 2.06 -17.58 14.74
N GLU A 254 0.86 -17.80 14.20
CA GLU A 254 0.56 -17.57 12.77
C GLU A 254 0.55 -16.10 12.34
N THR A 255 0.40 -15.15 13.28
CA THR A 255 0.28 -13.72 12.97
C THR A 255 1.46 -12.86 13.41
N SER A 256 2.43 -13.42 14.16
CA SER A 256 3.47 -12.72 14.96
C SER A 256 4.45 -11.79 14.22
N SER A 257 4.31 -11.61 12.91
CA SER A 257 5.21 -10.82 12.05
C SER A 257 4.58 -9.54 11.49
N SER A 258 3.31 -9.27 11.78
CA SER A 258 2.54 -8.26 11.05
C SER A 258 2.98 -6.81 11.34
N TRP A 259 3.47 -6.56 12.56
CA TRP A 259 3.85 -5.21 13.01
C TRP A 259 5.36 -4.94 12.98
N GLU A 260 6.21 -5.97 12.86
CA GLU A 260 7.67 -5.82 12.81
C GLU A 260 8.17 -4.88 11.69
N PRO A 261 7.59 -4.85 10.47
CA PRO A 261 8.03 -3.94 9.43
C PRO A 261 7.97 -2.46 9.83
N ILE A 262 6.96 -2.07 10.62
CA ILE A 262 6.77 -0.69 11.10
C ILE A 262 7.89 -0.33 12.06
N PHE A 263 8.14 -1.18 13.07
CA PHE A 263 9.23 -1.00 14.01
C PHE A 263 10.58 -0.87 13.30
N LYS A 264 10.86 -1.76 12.34
CA LYS A 264 12.08 -1.71 11.53
C LYS A 264 12.24 -0.38 10.79
N ARG A 265 11.15 0.28 10.36
CA ARG A 265 11.22 1.61 9.75
C ARG A 265 11.50 2.69 10.79
N ILE A 266 10.75 2.71 11.90
CA ILE A 266 10.97 3.65 13.01
C ILE A 266 12.44 3.66 13.44
N VAL A 267 13.03 2.47 13.64
CA VAL A 267 14.43 2.31 14.03
C VAL A 267 15.39 2.78 12.93
N ALA A 268 15.17 2.33 11.68
CA ALA A 268 16.05 2.68 10.55
C ALA A 268 16.13 4.19 10.29
N ASP A 269 15.09 4.94 10.66
CA ASP A 269 15.00 6.39 10.44
C ASP A 269 15.34 7.22 11.66
N SER A 270 15.62 6.56 12.79
CA SER A 270 16.06 7.22 14.02
C SER A 270 17.51 7.70 13.89
N LYS A 271 17.80 8.85 14.51
CA LYS A 271 19.12 9.49 14.49
C LYS A 271 19.46 10.06 15.86
N ILE A 272 20.73 9.97 16.22
CA ILE A 272 21.31 10.56 17.43
C ILE A 272 22.67 11.15 17.03
N GLU A 273 22.79 12.47 17.15
CA GLU A 273 23.96 13.22 16.68
C GLU A 273 24.29 14.38 17.63
N THR A 274 25.55 14.80 17.65
CA THR A 274 25.99 16.04 18.32
C THR A 274 25.91 17.25 17.38
N SER A 275 25.86 17.01 16.07
CA SER A 275 25.52 18.00 15.04
C SER A 275 24.04 18.35 15.07
N HIS A 276 23.73 19.61 14.74
CA HIS A 276 22.35 20.08 14.65
C HIS A 276 21.54 19.26 13.63
N LEU A 277 20.44 18.67 14.07
CA LEU A 277 19.46 18.02 13.21
C LEU A 277 18.36 19.01 12.82
N VAL A 278 18.23 19.26 11.52
CA VAL A 278 17.15 20.09 10.98
C VAL A 278 15.87 19.26 10.95
N SER A 279 14.79 19.78 11.54
CA SER A 279 13.46 19.17 11.41
C SER A 279 13.09 19.05 9.93
N PRO A 280 12.75 17.85 9.44
CA PRO A 280 12.31 17.67 8.06
C PRO A 280 11.12 18.57 7.72
N ILE A 281 11.17 19.18 6.54
CA ILE A 281 10.05 19.95 5.95
C ILE A 281 9.04 19.05 5.23
N TYR A 282 9.23 17.74 5.29
CA TYR A 282 8.43 16.72 4.64
C TYR A 282 8.03 15.65 5.66
N ASP A 283 6.89 15.01 5.38
CA ASP A 283 6.51 13.73 5.96
C ASP A 283 7.08 12.59 5.11
N ARG A 284 7.01 11.36 5.62
CA ARG A 284 7.36 10.16 4.87
C ARG A 284 6.17 9.26 4.70
N PHE A 285 5.82 8.96 3.46
CA PHE A 285 4.82 7.94 3.18
C PHE A 285 5.52 6.60 2.94
N TYR A 286 5.23 5.63 3.80
CA TYR A 286 5.68 4.24 3.65
C TYR A 286 4.59 3.41 3.02
N ASN A 287 4.95 2.65 2.00
CA ASN A 287 4.14 1.55 1.48
C ASN A 287 4.80 0.23 1.89
N PHE A 288 4.16 -0.50 2.80
CA PHE A 288 4.70 -1.74 3.37
C PHE A 288 4.47 -2.95 2.46
N ILE A 289 3.47 -2.87 1.57
CA ILE A 289 3.18 -3.90 0.57
C ILE A 289 4.27 -3.93 -0.50
N PHE A 290 4.54 -2.79 -1.13
CA PHE A 290 5.49 -2.68 -2.23
C PHE A 290 6.91 -2.29 -1.79
N ARG A 291 7.10 -2.09 -0.48
CA ARG A 291 8.40 -1.86 0.16
C ARG A 291 9.15 -0.64 -0.37
N TYR A 292 8.46 0.49 -0.44
CA TYR A 292 9.06 1.78 -0.74
C TYR A 292 8.65 2.84 0.28
N TYR A 293 9.40 3.94 0.32
CA TYR A 293 8.93 5.19 0.91
C TYR A 293 9.16 6.36 -0.05
N VAL A 294 8.41 7.44 0.15
CA VAL A 294 8.59 8.72 -0.55
C VAL A 294 8.46 9.86 0.46
N ASN A 295 9.22 10.94 0.27
CA ASN A 295 9.07 12.15 1.06
C ASN A 295 7.93 12.99 0.47
N LEU A 296 6.96 13.38 1.28
CA LEU A 296 5.81 14.18 0.88
C LEU A 296 5.84 15.54 1.60
N PRO A 297 5.47 16.66 0.95
CA PRO A 297 5.26 17.91 1.68
C PRO A 297 4.26 17.72 2.82
N LYS A 298 4.46 18.40 3.96
CA LYS A 298 3.59 18.24 5.15
C LYS A 298 2.11 18.60 4.91
N SER A 299 1.83 19.38 3.87
CA SER A 299 0.47 19.72 3.46
C SER A 299 -0.24 18.60 2.71
N PHE A 300 0.47 17.52 2.32
CA PHE A 300 -0.11 16.41 1.59
C PHE A 300 -0.77 15.42 2.54
N GLU A 301 -1.94 14.96 2.14
CA GLU A 301 -2.66 13.87 2.80
C GLU A 301 -3.12 12.84 1.79
N LEU A 302 -3.11 11.58 2.20
CA LEU A 302 -3.66 10.49 1.41
C LEU A 302 -5.19 10.66 1.30
N ASP A 303 -5.72 10.68 0.08
CA ASP A 303 -7.17 10.58 -0.14
C ASP A 303 -7.59 9.12 -0.01
N ASN A 304 -8.09 8.76 1.18
CA ASN A 304 -8.54 7.40 1.48
C ASN A 304 -9.74 6.94 0.62
N ARG A 305 -10.47 7.84 -0.03
CA ARG A 305 -11.63 7.50 -0.87
C ARG A 305 -11.16 7.01 -2.24
N SER A 306 -10.23 7.73 -2.85
CA SER A 306 -9.74 7.43 -4.20
C SER A 306 -8.53 6.50 -4.19
N SER A 307 -7.81 6.41 -3.07
CA SER A 307 -6.66 5.51 -2.95
C SER A 307 -7.09 4.06 -2.77
N ASN A 308 -6.37 3.17 -3.45
CA ASN A 308 -6.48 1.73 -3.30
C ASN A 308 -5.10 1.12 -3.08
N THR A 309 -5.00 -0.21 -3.11
CA THR A 309 -3.73 -0.91 -2.89
C THR A 309 -2.64 -0.52 -3.87
N THR A 310 -2.97 -0.43 -5.16
CA THR A 310 -2.02 -0.23 -6.25
C THR A 310 -1.85 1.25 -6.58
N SER A 311 -2.83 2.10 -6.31
CA SER A 311 -2.81 3.53 -6.61
C SER A 311 -3.06 4.36 -5.35
N MET A 312 -2.07 5.15 -4.95
CA MET A 312 -2.12 6.04 -3.79
C MET A 312 -2.25 7.48 -4.28
N ILE A 313 -3.37 8.13 -3.99
CA ILE A 313 -3.67 9.49 -4.41
C ILE A 313 -3.52 10.42 -3.22
N PHE A 314 -2.81 11.51 -3.41
CA PHE A 314 -2.56 12.53 -2.41
C PHE A 314 -3.16 13.86 -2.83
N ILE A 315 -3.86 14.48 -1.90
CA ILE A 315 -4.38 15.85 -2.01
C ILE A 315 -3.46 16.80 -1.24
N ASP A 316 -3.27 18.01 -1.76
CA ASP A 316 -2.61 19.08 -1.04
C ASP A 316 -3.68 19.86 -0.26
N LYS A 317 -3.54 20.02 1.06
CA LYS A 317 -4.48 20.81 1.89
C LYS A 317 -4.63 22.24 1.44
N GLU A 318 -3.61 22.81 0.80
CA GLU A 318 -3.66 24.15 0.23
C GLU A 318 -4.55 24.19 -1.03
N TYR A 319 -4.82 23.03 -1.63
CA TYR A 319 -5.53 22.85 -2.89
C TYR A 319 -6.41 21.59 -2.88
N PRO A 320 -7.39 21.50 -1.97
CA PRO A 320 -8.15 20.27 -1.71
C PRO A 320 -9.01 19.81 -2.89
N HIS A 321 -9.18 20.66 -3.91
CA HIS A 321 -9.97 20.36 -5.11
C HIS A 321 -9.19 19.66 -6.22
N TYR A 322 -7.86 19.50 -6.09
CA TYR A 322 -7.04 18.87 -7.11
C TYR A 322 -6.36 17.62 -6.54
N PRO A 323 -6.48 16.45 -7.18
CA PRO A 323 -5.59 15.33 -6.90
C PRO A 323 -4.19 15.69 -7.40
N VAL A 324 -3.32 16.10 -6.48
CA VAL A 324 -2.04 16.72 -6.84
C VAL A 324 -1.00 15.68 -7.20
N PHE A 325 -0.98 14.53 -6.51
CA PHE A 325 0.05 13.52 -6.71
C PHE A 325 -0.50 12.10 -6.60
N ASN A 326 -0.11 11.23 -7.52
CA ASN A 326 -0.46 9.82 -7.52
C ASN A 326 0.80 8.96 -7.61
N ILE A 327 0.86 7.92 -6.77
CA ILE A 327 1.84 6.83 -6.85
C ILE A 327 1.08 5.56 -7.21
N THR A 328 1.29 5.06 -8.42
CA THR A 328 0.73 3.78 -8.86
C THR A 328 1.83 2.74 -8.99
N MET A 329 1.62 1.59 -8.37
CA MET A 329 2.45 0.40 -8.48
C MET A 329 1.58 -0.77 -8.90
N GLU A 330 1.83 -1.30 -10.08
CA GLU A 330 1.08 -2.40 -10.65
C GLU A 330 2.00 -3.57 -11.00
N ASP A 331 1.48 -4.79 -10.88
CA ASP A 331 2.15 -5.97 -11.45
C ASP A 331 1.69 -6.13 -12.90
N LEU A 332 2.66 -6.07 -13.80
CA LEU A 332 2.49 -6.14 -15.24
C LEU A 332 2.30 -7.60 -15.69
N GLY A 333 2.46 -8.57 -14.78
CA GLY A 333 2.26 -10.00 -15.01
C GLY A 333 3.36 -10.67 -15.85
N VAL A 334 4.02 -9.90 -16.71
CA VAL A 334 5.11 -10.33 -17.59
C VAL A 334 6.25 -9.30 -17.56
N ALA A 335 7.44 -9.72 -17.97
CA ALA A 335 8.55 -8.81 -18.11
C ALA A 335 8.32 -7.87 -19.31
N ILE A 336 8.25 -6.56 -19.08
CA ILE A 336 8.11 -5.57 -20.16
C ILE A 336 9.27 -4.57 -20.16
N PRO A 337 9.76 -4.14 -21.33
CA PRO A 337 10.69 -3.02 -21.43
C PRO A 337 10.05 -1.70 -20.99
N LEU A 338 10.86 -0.78 -20.47
CA LEU A 338 10.41 0.54 -20.02
C LEU A 338 9.70 1.33 -21.13
N GLU A 339 10.19 1.27 -22.37
CA GLU A 339 9.55 1.98 -23.50
C GLU A 339 8.15 1.44 -23.81
N LYS A 340 7.95 0.12 -23.72
CA LYS A 340 6.62 -0.49 -23.90
C LYS A 340 5.68 -0.10 -22.76
N TYR A 341 6.19 -0.03 -21.53
CA TYR A 341 5.41 0.45 -20.40
C TYR A 341 5.00 1.91 -20.59
N LYS A 342 5.91 2.76 -21.05
CA LYS A 342 5.61 4.15 -21.43
C LYS A 342 4.47 4.22 -22.46
N GLU A 343 4.53 3.45 -23.53
CA GLU A 343 3.50 3.47 -24.57
C GLU A 343 2.11 3.13 -24.02
N ILE A 344 2.03 2.12 -23.14
CA ILE A 344 0.79 1.77 -22.44
C ILE A 344 0.27 2.97 -21.63
N LEU A 345 1.14 3.59 -20.84
CA LEU A 345 0.77 4.77 -20.05
C LEU A 345 0.30 5.93 -20.92
N LEU A 346 1.03 6.24 -22.01
CA LEU A 346 0.68 7.32 -22.92
C LEU A 346 -0.70 7.09 -23.55
N SER A 347 -1.05 5.85 -23.91
CA SER A 347 -2.38 5.53 -24.45
C SER A 347 -3.52 5.84 -23.45
N PHE A 348 -3.25 5.70 -22.15
CA PHE A 348 -4.19 6.05 -21.09
C PHE A 348 -4.30 7.57 -20.91
N TYR A 349 -3.17 8.29 -20.93
CA TYR A 349 -3.16 9.75 -20.76
C TYR A 349 -3.71 10.51 -21.97
N THR A 350 -3.50 10.01 -23.19
CA THR A 350 -4.14 10.60 -24.38
C THR A 350 -5.66 10.47 -24.36
N THR A 351 -6.18 9.47 -23.64
CA THR A 351 -7.62 9.27 -23.46
C THR A 351 -8.18 10.06 -22.27
N SER A 352 -7.43 10.14 -21.16
CA SER A 352 -7.90 10.78 -19.92
C SER A 352 -7.63 12.29 -19.83
N VAL A 353 -6.75 12.83 -20.68
CA VAL A 353 -6.45 14.27 -20.76
C VAL A 353 -6.84 14.77 -22.14
N GLN A 354 -7.86 15.64 -22.20
CA GLN A 354 -8.38 16.14 -23.46
C GLN A 354 -7.34 17.03 -24.16
N GLY A 355 -7.04 16.73 -25.42
CA GLY A 355 -6.01 17.45 -26.18
C GLY A 355 -4.60 17.27 -25.63
N ALA A 356 -4.33 16.12 -24.99
CA ALA A 356 -3.02 15.73 -24.48
C ALA A 356 -1.92 15.94 -25.54
N ARG A 357 -0.90 16.73 -25.19
CA ARG A 357 0.28 16.98 -26.01
C ARG A 357 1.53 16.76 -25.19
N ILE A 358 2.39 15.84 -25.64
CA ILE A 358 3.71 15.62 -25.05
C ILE A 358 4.59 16.84 -25.38
N ILE A 359 5.16 17.45 -24.35
CA ILE A 359 6.03 18.63 -24.46
C ILE A 359 7.49 18.20 -24.53
N ASN A 360 7.88 17.29 -23.64
CA ASN A 360 9.20 16.67 -23.68
C ASN A 360 9.18 15.29 -23.02
N GLU A 361 10.22 14.52 -23.35
CA GLU A 361 10.55 13.24 -22.72
C GLU A 361 12.02 13.29 -22.32
N GLU A 362 12.34 12.89 -21.09
CA GLU A 362 13.71 12.84 -20.58
C GLU A 362 14.00 11.53 -19.84
N ASN A 363 15.23 11.04 -19.99
CA ASN A 363 15.70 9.93 -19.16
C ASN A 363 15.84 10.43 -17.72
N SER A 364 15.37 9.61 -16.78
CA SER A 364 15.41 9.92 -15.34
C SER A 364 15.77 8.67 -14.54
N ARG A 365 15.73 8.78 -13.21
CA ARG A 365 15.90 7.67 -12.27
C ARG A 365 14.85 7.73 -11.16
N LEU A 366 14.39 6.56 -10.75
CA LEU A 366 13.60 6.35 -9.54
C LEU A 366 14.37 5.37 -8.67
N ASP A 367 14.93 5.84 -7.56
CA ASP A 367 15.91 5.09 -6.77
C ASP A 367 17.05 4.59 -7.69
N LYS A 368 17.30 3.27 -7.71
CA LYS A 368 18.27 2.58 -8.58
C LYS A 368 17.71 2.18 -9.94
N TYR A 369 16.42 2.43 -10.21
CA TYR A 369 15.77 2.00 -11.44
C TYR A 369 15.85 3.08 -12.53
N ARG A 370 16.09 2.65 -13.77
CA ARG A 370 15.94 3.53 -14.93
C ARG A 370 14.48 3.96 -15.03
N ALA A 371 14.26 5.24 -15.24
CA ALA A 371 12.95 5.83 -15.38
C ALA A 371 12.90 6.72 -16.62
N LEU A 372 11.68 7.05 -17.05
CA LEU A 372 11.41 8.11 -18.03
C LEU A 372 10.52 9.14 -17.35
N ARG A 373 10.80 10.42 -17.60
CA ARG A 373 9.89 11.51 -17.25
C ARG A 373 9.31 12.09 -18.53
N ILE A 374 8.01 12.36 -18.49
CA ILE A 374 7.22 12.90 -19.59
C ILE A 374 6.48 14.10 -19.03
N ASN A 375 6.63 15.25 -19.69
CA ASN A 375 5.80 16.41 -19.39
C ASN A 375 4.77 16.60 -20.49
N MET A 376 3.51 16.82 -20.12
CA MET A 376 2.39 16.94 -21.03
C MET A 376 1.56 18.19 -20.72
N ASP A 377 1.00 18.80 -21.75
CA ASP A 377 -0.08 19.79 -21.65
C ASP A 377 -1.42 19.14 -22.03
N GLY A 378 -2.53 19.67 -21.52
CA GLY A 378 -3.86 19.34 -22.01
C GLY A 378 -4.96 20.03 -21.22
N ARG A 379 -6.17 19.49 -21.25
CA ARG A 379 -7.29 19.89 -20.40
C ARG A 379 -7.72 18.69 -19.55
N ASP A 380 -7.80 18.89 -18.24
CA ASP A 380 -8.32 17.90 -17.32
C ASP A 380 -9.86 17.97 -17.35
N PRO A 381 -10.55 16.89 -17.76
CA PRO A 381 -12.01 16.87 -17.83
C PRO A 381 -12.69 16.91 -16.45
N GLU A 382 -12.02 16.48 -15.36
CA GLU A 382 -12.61 16.42 -14.02
C GLU A 382 -12.77 17.81 -13.41
N ILE A 383 -11.81 18.70 -13.67
CA ILE A 383 -11.78 20.08 -13.14
C ILE A 383 -12.06 21.14 -14.20
N ASP A 384 -12.24 20.70 -15.44
CA ASP A 384 -12.50 21.53 -16.62
C ASP A 384 -11.48 22.68 -16.84
N LYS A 385 -10.20 22.41 -16.58
CA LYS A 385 -9.11 23.39 -16.70
C LYS A 385 -7.97 22.90 -17.57
N LYS A 386 -7.27 23.84 -18.20
CA LYS A 386 -5.96 23.55 -18.80
C LYS A 386 -5.02 23.09 -17.69
N CYS A 387 -4.36 21.97 -17.93
CA CYS A 387 -3.47 21.37 -16.95
C CYS A 387 -2.11 21.06 -17.57
N LYS A 388 -1.11 21.02 -16.70
CA LYS A 388 0.19 20.43 -16.95
C LYS A 388 0.30 19.13 -16.16
N VAL A 389 0.82 18.10 -16.80
CA VAL A 389 0.99 16.76 -16.22
C VAL A 389 2.47 16.40 -16.26
N ILE A 390 3.02 15.98 -15.12
CA ILE A 390 4.33 15.34 -15.06
C ILE A 390 4.11 13.87 -14.72
N ILE A 391 4.55 13.00 -15.61
CA ILE A 391 4.59 11.56 -15.40
C ILE A 391 6.04 11.14 -15.26
N GLN A 392 6.34 10.31 -14.27
CA GLN A 392 7.61 9.61 -14.18
C GLN A 392 7.36 8.13 -13.96
N CYS A 393 7.82 7.28 -14.88
CA CYS A 393 7.56 5.85 -14.85
C CYS A 393 8.84 5.02 -14.83
N ALA A 394 8.79 3.85 -14.21
CA ALA A 394 9.88 2.88 -14.18
C ALA A 394 9.32 1.45 -14.21
N VAL A 395 10.13 0.50 -14.69
CA VAL A 395 9.87 -0.93 -14.55
C VAL A 395 10.77 -1.49 -13.45
N VAL A 396 10.15 -1.87 -12.34
CA VAL A 396 10.78 -2.34 -11.11
C VAL A 396 10.80 -3.88 -11.12
N LYS A 397 11.98 -4.46 -10.88
CA LYS A 397 12.18 -5.92 -10.87
C LYS A 397 11.63 -6.63 -12.13
N ARG A 398 11.66 -5.94 -13.28
CA ARG A 398 11.18 -6.39 -14.61
C ARG A 398 9.68 -6.58 -14.77
N THR A 399 8.94 -6.84 -13.69
CA THR A 399 7.50 -7.18 -13.78
C THR A 399 6.59 -6.17 -13.10
N LYS A 400 7.10 -5.14 -12.43
CA LYS A 400 6.27 -4.14 -11.75
C LYS A 400 6.36 -2.78 -12.42
N GLY A 401 5.23 -2.22 -12.80
CA GLY A 401 5.12 -0.84 -13.29
C GLY A 401 5.04 0.10 -12.09
N LEU A 402 5.93 1.08 -12.04
CA LEU A 402 5.84 2.21 -11.11
C LEU A 402 5.53 3.47 -11.91
N LEU A 403 4.52 4.20 -11.49
CA LEU A 403 4.09 5.47 -12.07
C LEU A 403 3.97 6.51 -10.94
N LEU A 404 4.71 7.59 -11.06
CA LEU A 404 4.51 8.82 -10.30
C LEU A 404 3.85 9.84 -11.23
N ASN A 405 2.76 10.46 -10.79
CA ASN A 405 2.03 11.44 -11.58
C ASN A 405 1.74 12.67 -10.74
N VAL A 406 2.06 13.86 -11.25
CA VAL A 406 1.57 15.15 -10.74
C VAL A 406 0.73 15.82 -11.82
N ARG A 407 -0.45 16.28 -11.44
CA ARG A 407 -1.36 17.02 -12.31
C ARG A 407 -1.79 18.32 -11.64
N LEU A 408 -1.61 19.45 -12.32
CA LEU A 408 -2.02 20.77 -11.81
C LEU A 408 -2.58 21.65 -12.93
N PRO A 409 -3.48 22.59 -12.59
CA PRO A 409 -3.86 23.67 -13.50
C PRO A 409 -2.64 24.46 -14.00
N SER A 410 -2.63 24.82 -15.27
CA SER A 410 -1.51 25.53 -15.90
C SER A 410 -1.21 26.87 -15.21
N GLU A 411 -2.23 27.54 -14.65
CA GLU A 411 -2.09 28.83 -13.95
C GLU A 411 -1.23 28.77 -12.67
N ILE A 412 -1.17 27.61 -11.99
CA ILE A 412 -0.43 27.46 -10.72
C ILE A 412 0.78 26.53 -10.84
N PHE A 413 0.98 25.90 -12.00
CA PHE A 413 1.97 24.83 -12.13
C PHE A 413 3.40 25.30 -11.81
N GLU A 414 3.87 26.41 -12.41
CA GLU A 414 5.26 26.86 -12.25
C GLU A 414 5.60 27.26 -10.81
N GLU A 415 4.61 27.82 -10.09
CA GLU A 415 4.76 28.19 -8.69
C GLU A 415 4.84 26.94 -7.81
N LYS A 416 3.95 25.98 -8.04
CA LYS A 416 3.73 24.85 -7.12
C LYS A 416 4.58 23.64 -7.42
N ILE A 417 4.96 23.40 -8.67
CA ILE A 417 5.75 22.22 -9.02
C ILE A 417 7.09 22.18 -8.28
N LYS A 418 7.66 23.34 -7.93
CA LYS A 418 8.87 23.45 -7.12
C LYS A 418 8.72 22.80 -5.74
N LYS A 419 7.53 22.90 -5.12
CA LYS A 419 7.19 22.23 -3.86
C LYS A 419 7.13 20.70 -4.02
N TYR A 420 6.78 20.23 -5.23
CA TYR A 420 6.48 18.83 -5.50
C TYR A 420 7.64 18.07 -6.15
N PHE A 421 8.57 18.78 -6.80
CA PHE A 421 9.66 18.20 -7.57
C PHE A 421 10.50 17.22 -6.76
N TYR A 422 10.72 17.51 -5.47
CA TYR A 422 11.46 16.65 -4.56
C TYR A 422 10.83 15.26 -4.38
N MET A 423 9.50 15.13 -4.51
CA MET A 423 8.81 13.85 -4.35
C MET A 423 9.31 12.83 -5.37
N PHE A 424 9.49 13.24 -6.62
CA PHE A 424 9.96 12.37 -7.71
C PHE A 424 11.35 11.79 -7.49
N TYR A 425 12.22 12.49 -6.75
CA TYR A 425 13.59 12.03 -6.48
C TYR A 425 13.73 11.35 -5.11
N SER A 426 12.71 11.45 -4.27
CA SER A 426 12.76 10.94 -2.90
C SER A 426 12.28 9.49 -2.75
N LEU A 427 11.73 8.89 -3.81
CA LEU A 427 11.26 7.51 -3.76
C LEU A 427 12.43 6.56 -3.61
N VAL A 428 12.38 5.70 -2.59
CA VAL A 428 13.41 4.71 -2.27
C VAL A 428 12.78 3.37 -1.97
N PHE A 429 13.27 2.30 -2.60
CA PHE A 429 12.93 0.93 -2.23
C PHE A 429 13.87 0.44 -1.15
N TYR A 430 13.32 0.01 -0.02
CA TYR A 430 14.16 -0.55 1.05
C TYR A 430 14.49 -2.03 0.79
N LYS A 431 15.71 -2.42 1.17
CA LYS A 431 16.23 -3.78 1.00
C LYS A 431 15.46 -4.78 1.89
N ASN A 432 15.36 -6.02 1.41
CA ASN A 432 14.83 -7.14 2.16
C ASN A 432 15.78 -7.55 3.30
#